data_AF-A0A7W8T8A2-F1
#
_entry.id   AF-A0A7W8T8A2-F1
#
_cell.length_a   1.000
_cell.length_b   1.000
_cell.length_c   1.000
_cell.angle_alpha   90.00
_cell.angle_beta   90.00
_cell.angle_gamma   90.00
#
_symmetry.space_group_name_H-M   'P 1'
#
loop_
_entity.id
_entity.type
_entity.pdbx_description
1 polymer ?
#
loop_
_entity_poly.entity_id
_entity_poly.type
_entity_poly.pdbx_seq_one_letter_code
_entity_poly.pdbx_strand_id
1 'polypeptide(L)'
;MKKQPKLIRNTPEEEAAIARGIAADPDTFEPTDEQFAQMKRRGGRPKLANPKVAVTVRYDADIVDRFKESGEGWQTRNALRDWLKTHHA
;
A
#
# COMPACT_ATOMS: atom_id res chain seq x y z
N MET A 1 -13.90 -15.74 -12.72
CA MET A 1 -13.18 -16.06 -11.48
C MET A 1 -11.68 -16.02 -11.78
N LYS A 2 -10.88 -15.22 -11.05
CA LYS A 2 -9.42 -15.19 -11.26
C LYS A 2 -8.83 -16.53 -10.79
N LYS A 3 -8.07 -17.22 -11.64
CA LYS A 3 -7.31 -18.42 -11.24
C LYS A 3 -6.25 -18.00 -10.23
N GLN A 4 -6.18 -18.69 -9.09
CA GLN A 4 -5.09 -18.47 -8.14
C GLN A 4 -3.76 -18.87 -8.81
N PRO A 5 -2.68 -18.08 -8.62
CA PRO A 5 -1.37 -18.46 -9.14
C PRO A 5 -0.89 -19.76 -8.50
N LYS A 6 -0.25 -20.62 -9.30
CA LYS A 6 0.30 -21.89 -8.83
C LYS A 6 1.54 -21.58 -7.97
N LEU A 7 1.46 -21.87 -6.67
CA LEU A 7 2.60 -21.78 -5.77
C LEU A 7 3.58 -22.93 -6.07
N ILE A 8 4.78 -22.60 -6.53
CA ILE A 8 5.88 -23.56 -6.70
C ILE A 8 6.57 -23.69 -5.35
N ARG A 9 6.66 -24.91 -4.83
CA ARG A 9 7.39 -25.23 -3.60
C ARG A 9 8.78 -25.75 -3.95
N ASN A 10 9.75 -25.47 -3.11
CA ASN A 10 11.09 -26.02 -3.24
C ASN A 10 11.06 -27.55 -3.12
N THR A 11 11.99 -28.19 -3.81
CA THR A 11 12.32 -29.60 -3.66
C THR A 11 13.17 -29.84 -2.41
N PRO A 12 13.25 -31.09 -1.90
CA PRO A 12 14.10 -31.42 -0.76
C PRO A 12 15.59 -31.12 -0.98
N GLU A 13 16.07 -31.22 -2.22
CA GLU A 13 17.45 -30.90 -2.58
C GLU A 13 17.73 -29.39 -2.48
N GLU A 14 16.79 -28.58 -2.96
CA GLU A 14 16.86 -27.12 -2.85
C GLU A 14 16.79 -26.67 -1.38
N GLU A 15 15.89 -27.25 -0.58
CA GLU A 15 15.83 -27.01 0.87
C GLU A 15 17.16 -27.37 1.57
N ALA A 16 17.76 -28.51 1.23
CA ALA A 16 19.05 -28.91 1.79
C ALA A 16 20.19 -27.98 1.38
N ALA A 17 20.17 -27.45 0.15
CA ALA A 17 21.15 -26.47 -0.30
C ALA A 17 21.03 -25.14 0.46
N ILE A 18 19.81 -24.68 0.74
CA ILE A 18 19.53 -23.49 1.55
C ILE A 18 20.02 -23.71 2.99
N ALA A 19 19.69 -24.85 3.61
CA ALA A 19 20.12 -25.17 4.97
C ALA A 19 21.64 -25.20 5.14
N ARG A 20 22.38 -25.73 4.14
CA ARG A 20 23.85 -25.69 4.15
C ARG A 20 24.39 -24.26 4.09
N GLY A 21 23.77 -23.40 3.29
CA GLY A 21 24.17 -21.99 3.18
C GLY A 21 23.98 -21.25 4.50
N ILE A 22 22.83 -21.46 5.13
CA ILE A 22 22.52 -20.90 6.46
C ILE A 22 23.53 -21.40 7.51
N ALA A 23 23.79 -22.70 7.56
CA ALA A 23 24.71 -23.28 8.55
C ALA A 23 26.18 -22.85 8.36
N ALA A 24 26.57 -22.45 7.15
CA ALA A 24 27.91 -21.97 6.86
C ALA A 24 28.13 -20.50 7.24
N ASP A 25 27.06 -19.73 7.48
CA ASP A 25 27.12 -18.32 7.83
C ASP A 25 27.02 -18.12 9.36
N PRO A 26 28.11 -17.76 10.04
CA PRO A 26 28.11 -17.57 11.49
C PRO A 26 27.28 -16.37 11.97
N ASP A 27 26.95 -15.42 11.07
CA ASP A 27 26.13 -14.26 11.39
C ASP A 27 24.63 -14.51 11.16
N THR A 28 24.25 -15.65 10.57
CA THR A 28 22.85 -15.97 10.35
C THR A 28 22.15 -16.30 11.67
N PHE A 29 21.17 -15.47 12.02
CA PHE A 29 20.28 -15.72 13.15
C PHE A 29 19.04 -16.52 12.71
N GLU A 30 18.97 -17.77 13.15
CA GLU A 30 17.78 -18.62 13.03
C GLU A 30 16.96 -18.57 14.33
N PRO A 31 15.82 -17.85 14.36
CA PRO A 31 14.99 -17.81 15.54
C PRO A 31 14.35 -19.17 15.79
N THR A 32 14.35 -19.63 17.04
CA THR A 32 13.52 -20.76 17.47
C THR A 32 12.04 -20.42 17.36
N ASP A 33 11.17 -21.43 17.34
CA ASP A 33 9.71 -21.23 17.32
C ASP A 33 9.23 -20.35 18.49
N GLU A 34 9.83 -20.53 19.68
CA GLU A 34 9.53 -19.72 20.87
C GLU A 34 9.97 -18.26 20.71
N GLN A 35 11.17 -18.03 20.14
CA GLN A 35 11.67 -16.68 19.86
C GLN A 35 10.82 -16.00 18.80
N PHE A 36 10.45 -16.73 17.73
CA PHE A 36 9.60 -16.24 16.66
C PHE A 36 8.21 -15.86 17.17
N ALA A 37 7.61 -16.68 18.05
CA ALA A 37 6.32 -16.39 18.68
C ALA A 37 6.33 -15.10 19.52
N GLN A 38 7.47 -14.74 20.11
CA GLN A 38 7.64 -13.52 20.91
C GLN A 38 7.90 -12.27 20.06
N MET A 39 8.22 -12.41 18.77
CA MET A 39 8.45 -11.26 17.89
C MET A 39 7.15 -10.50 17.64
N LYS A 40 7.04 -9.29 18.22
CA LYS A 40 5.93 -8.39 17.92
C LYS A 40 5.99 -7.97 16.45
N ARG A 41 4.93 -8.23 15.70
CA ARG A 41 4.72 -7.58 14.40
C ARG A 41 4.63 -6.07 14.64
N ARG A 42 5.75 -5.37 14.45
CA ARG A 42 5.77 -3.92 14.30
C ARG A 42 4.97 -3.63 13.04
N GLY A 43 3.67 -3.40 13.22
CA GLY A 43 2.76 -3.07 12.13
C GLY A 43 3.34 -1.93 11.29
N GLY A 44 2.87 -1.82 10.04
CA GLY A 44 3.29 -0.76 9.14
C GLY A 44 3.00 0.65 9.67
N ARG A 45 3.18 1.66 8.80
CA ARG A 45 2.95 3.07 9.12
C ARG A 45 1.68 3.25 9.98
N PRO A 46 1.75 4.03 11.09
CA PRO A 46 0.59 4.33 11.90
C PRO A 46 -0.59 4.79 11.05
N LYS A 47 -1.80 4.31 11.37
CA LYS A 47 -3.01 4.70 10.66
C LYS A 47 -3.22 6.21 10.81
N LEU A 48 -3.54 6.90 9.70
CA LEU A 48 -3.87 8.32 9.72
C LEU A 48 -5.22 8.53 10.42
N ALA A 49 -5.30 9.50 11.33
CA ALA A 49 -6.54 9.78 12.09
C ALA A 49 -7.71 10.19 11.19
N ASN A 50 -7.45 11.00 10.15
CA ASN A 50 -8.45 11.47 9.21
C ASN A 50 -7.96 11.22 7.76
N PRO A 51 -8.15 10.00 7.23
CA PRO A 51 -7.77 9.71 5.84
C PRO A 51 -8.69 10.44 4.86
N LYS A 52 -8.18 10.69 3.65
CA LYS A 52 -9.02 11.15 2.54
C LYS A 52 -10.10 10.10 2.25
N VAL A 53 -11.34 10.54 2.11
CA VAL A 53 -12.46 9.66 1.71
C VAL A 53 -12.48 9.59 0.18
N ALA A 54 -12.38 8.40 -0.39
CA ALA A 54 -12.52 8.18 -1.82
C ALA A 54 -14.01 8.13 -2.19
N VAL A 55 -14.43 8.98 -3.13
CA VAL A 55 -15.81 9.04 -3.63
C VAL A 55 -15.78 8.89 -5.15
N THR A 56 -16.70 8.11 -5.71
CA THR A 56 -16.93 8.03 -7.15
C THR A 56 -17.96 9.07 -7.56
N VAL A 57 -17.55 10.04 -8.38
CA VAL A 57 -18.41 11.14 -8.86
C VAL A 57 -18.30 11.24 -10.37
N ARG A 58 -19.41 11.57 -11.04
CA ARG A 58 -19.41 12.02 -12.43
C ARG A 58 -19.64 13.52 -12.44
N TYR A 59 -18.84 14.23 -13.23
CA TYR A 59 -18.96 15.67 -13.43
C TYR A 59 -19.47 15.94 -14.84
N ASP A 60 -20.14 17.08 -15.01
CA ASP A 60 -20.50 17.58 -16.33
C ASP A 60 -19.23 17.94 -17.12
N ALA A 61 -19.29 17.75 -18.44
CA ALA A 61 -18.12 17.90 -19.31
C ALA A 61 -17.59 19.33 -19.35
N ASP A 62 -18.49 20.32 -19.38
CA ASP A 62 -18.19 21.74 -19.37
C ASP A 62 -17.42 22.18 -18.11
N ILE A 63 -17.79 21.64 -16.94
CA ILE A 63 -17.08 21.87 -15.68
C ILE A 63 -15.64 21.35 -15.82
N VAL A 64 -15.47 20.11 -16.26
CA VAL A 64 -14.14 19.50 -16.40
C VAL A 64 -13.26 20.28 -17.37
N ASP A 65 -13.83 20.72 -18.49
CA ASP A 65 -13.09 21.47 -19.50
C ASP A 65 -12.66 22.84 -18.99
N ARG A 66 -13.54 23.55 -18.26
CA ARG A 66 -13.18 24.82 -17.61
C ARG A 66 -12.04 24.66 -16.60
N PHE A 67 -11.99 23.54 -15.87
CA PHE A 67 -10.86 23.27 -14.99
C PHE A 67 -9.58 22.97 -15.77
N LYS A 68 -9.61 22.19 -16.85
CA LYS A 68 -8.44 21.95 -17.70
C LYS A 68 -7.82 23.25 -18.24
N GLU A 69 -8.66 24.20 -18.64
CA GLU A 69 -8.22 25.53 -19.11
C GLU A 69 -7.45 26.32 -18.03
N SER A 70 -7.65 26.01 -16.74
CA SER A 70 -6.94 26.66 -15.63
C SER A 70 -5.46 26.26 -15.48
N GLY A 71 -4.98 25.35 -16.33
CA GLY A 71 -3.58 24.95 -16.45
C GLY A 71 -3.21 23.66 -15.70
N GLU A 72 -1.91 23.45 -15.57
CA GLU A 72 -1.35 22.27 -14.90
C GLU A 72 -1.87 22.13 -13.46
N GLY A 73 -2.10 20.88 -13.03
CA GLY A 73 -2.60 20.60 -11.69
C GLY A 73 -4.10 20.87 -11.49
N TRP A 74 -4.88 21.07 -12.56
CA TRP A 74 -6.32 21.30 -12.44
C TRP A 74 -7.08 20.21 -11.64
N GLN A 75 -6.64 18.96 -11.71
CA GLN A 75 -7.26 17.82 -11.00
C GLN A 75 -7.04 17.85 -9.47
N THR A 76 -5.98 18.51 -9.00
CA THR A 76 -5.61 18.56 -7.57
C THR A 76 -6.04 19.86 -6.90
N ARG A 77 -6.70 20.75 -7.64
CA ARG A 77 -7.22 22.02 -7.15
C ARG A 77 -8.34 21.78 -6.14
N ASN A 78 -8.31 22.46 -5.00
CA ASN A 78 -9.21 22.19 -3.87
C ASN A 78 -10.57 22.92 -3.99
N ALA A 79 -11.23 22.80 -5.15
CA ALA A 79 -12.44 23.56 -5.48
C ALA A 79 -13.56 23.42 -4.44
N LEU A 80 -13.82 22.21 -3.92
CA LEU A 80 -14.84 22.00 -2.89
C LEU A 80 -14.52 22.71 -1.58
N ARG A 81 -13.24 22.77 -1.20
CA ARG A 81 -12.81 23.50 0.01
C ARG A 81 -12.94 25.00 -0.18
N ASP A 82 -12.61 25.51 -1.37
CA ASP A 82 -12.71 26.93 -1.69
C ASP A 82 -14.17 27.39 -1.83
N TRP A 83 -15.04 26.53 -2.38
CA TRP A 83 -16.47 26.75 -2.42
C TRP A 83 -17.05 26.87 -1.01
N LEU A 84 -16.69 25.95 -0.10
CA LEU A 84 -17.13 26.00 1.30
C LEU A 84 -16.79 27.36 1.92
N LYS A 85 -15.53 27.84 1.79
CA LYS A 85 -15.09 29.14 2.36
C LYS A 85 -15.97 30.34 1.96
N THR A 86 -16.53 30.32 0.76
CA THR A 86 -17.29 31.44 0.19
C THR A 86 -18.80 31.26 0.27
N HIS A 87 -19.28 30.04 0.58
CA HIS A 87 -20.68 29.66 0.61
C HIS A 87 -21.04 29.01 1.95
N HIS A 88 -20.57 29.63 3.03
CA HIS A 88 -21.05 29.33 4.38
C HIS A 88 -22.31 30.17 4.65
N ALA A 89 -23.38 29.51 5.10
CA ALA A 89 -24.57 30.17 5.68
C ALA A 89 -24.28 30.61 7.13
#